data_AF-A0A7J4M4J9-F1
#
_entry.id   AF-A0A7J4M4J9-F1
#
_cell.length_a   1.000
_cell.length_b   1.000
_cell.length_c   1.000
_cell.angle_alpha   90.00
_cell.angle_beta   90.00
_cell.angle_gamma   90.00
#
_symmetry.space_group_name_H-M   'P 1'
#
loop_
_entity.id
_entity.type
_entity.pdbx_description
1 polymer ?
#
loop_
_entity_poly.entity_id
_entity_poly.type
_entity_poly.pdbx_seq_one_letter_code
_entity_poly.pdbx_strand_id
1 'polypeptide(L)'
;MASVEDMYEKIAQEFLRIEKNAKENCCPPQTCVTLSWRRGLYVGGIQEIAPEYSSEIVLLSKSDRQLPGLLIESIKRLGTERLELLADDSLDLNGRFHILRRLENKLVSMTPEQTEYIAENPLEIDELNSIENPNVYPRMIRA
;
A
#
# COMPACT_ATOMS: atom_id res chain seq x y z
N MET A 1 15.31 -5.88 -30.81
CA MET A 1 15.37 -5.16 -29.52
C MET A 1 13.97 -5.21 -28.94
N ALA A 2 13.81 -5.60 -27.67
CA ALA A 2 12.49 -5.54 -27.03
C ALA A 2 12.05 -4.07 -26.92
N SER A 3 10.76 -3.81 -27.13
CA SER A 3 10.21 -2.47 -26.97
C SER A 3 10.25 -2.05 -25.49
N VAL A 4 10.20 -0.74 -25.22
CA VAL A 4 10.08 -0.22 -23.84
C VAL A 4 8.78 -0.72 -23.18
N GLU A 5 7.73 -0.92 -23.98
CA GLU A 5 6.46 -1.47 -23.54
C GLU A 5 6.60 -2.94 -23.11
N ASP A 6 7.33 -3.76 -23.87
CA ASP A 6 7.59 -5.17 -23.52
C ASP A 6 8.35 -5.29 -22.20
N MET A 7 9.25 -4.33 -21.94
CA MET A 7 10.01 -4.27 -20.68
C MET A 7 9.07 -3.96 -19.50
N TYR A 8 8.23 -2.93 -19.63
CA TYR A 8 7.30 -2.56 -18.55
C TYR A 8 6.23 -3.63 -18.31
N GLU A 9 5.79 -4.33 -19.35
CA GLU A 9 4.86 -5.44 -19.19
C GLU A 9 5.47 -6.58 -18.36
N LYS A 10 6.73 -6.96 -18.62
CA LYS A 10 7.44 -7.97 -17.83
C LYS A 10 7.62 -7.54 -16.37
N ILE A 11 7.95 -6.27 -16.13
CA ILE A 11 8.06 -5.72 -14.78
C ILE A 11 6.70 -5.77 -14.07
N ALA A 12 5.62 -5.41 -14.77
CA ALA A 12 4.27 -5.46 -14.23
C ALA A 12 3.82 -6.89 -13.90
N GLN A 13 4.16 -7.88 -14.73
CA GLN A 13 3.90 -9.29 -14.45
C GLN A 13 4.58 -9.78 -13.17
N GLU A 14 5.89 -9.48 -13.02
CA GLU A 14 6.61 -9.84 -11.80
C GLU A 14 6.06 -9.13 -10.57
N PHE A 15 5.74 -7.84 -10.70
CA PHE A 15 5.13 -7.07 -9.63
C PHE A 15 3.79 -7.66 -9.18
N LEU A 16 2.90 -8.00 -10.12
CA LEU A 16 1.60 -8.62 -9.80
C LEU A 16 1.75 -10.01 -9.19
N ARG A 17 2.76 -10.78 -9.60
CA ARG A 17 3.09 -12.07 -8.97
C ARG A 17 3.52 -11.89 -7.51
N ILE A 18 4.38 -10.92 -7.25
CA ILE A 18 4.89 -10.56 -5.92
C ILE A 18 3.71 -10.08 -5.03
N GLU A 19 2.87 -9.18 -5.56
CA GLU A 19 1.69 -8.67 -4.85
C GLU A 19 0.66 -9.75 -4.52
N LYS A 20 0.40 -10.69 -5.43
CA LYS A 20 -0.50 -11.81 -5.17
C LYS A 20 -0.03 -12.61 -3.95
N ASN A 21 1.26 -12.92 -3.89
CA ASN A 21 1.85 -13.60 -2.73
C ASN A 21 1.72 -12.76 -1.45
N ALA A 22 1.83 -11.43 -1.54
CA ALA A 22 1.62 -10.53 -0.41
C ALA A 22 0.21 -10.66 0.18
N LYS A 23 -0.79 -10.55 -0.70
CA LYS A 23 -2.20 -10.56 -0.33
C LYS A 23 -2.60 -11.85 0.39
N GLU A 24 -2.01 -12.98 -0.01
CA GLU A 24 -2.25 -14.29 0.59
C GLU A 24 -1.57 -14.46 1.97
N ASN A 25 -0.53 -13.68 2.27
CA ASN A 25 0.27 -13.82 3.49
C ASN A 25 0.04 -12.75 4.56
N CYS A 26 -0.57 -11.62 4.20
CA CYS A 26 -0.97 -10.56 5.13
C CYS A 26 -2.27 -10.91 5.84
N CYS A 27 -2.34 -10.64 7.14
CA CYS A 27 -3.55 -10.78 7.94
C CYS A 27 -3.83 -9.47 8.71
N PRO A 28 -5.00 -8.83 8.49
CA PRO A 28 -5.97 -9.06 7.41
C PRO A 28 -5.40 -8.93 5.98
N PRO A 29 -6.09 -9.47 4.95
CA PRO A 29 -5.65 -9.30 3.57
C PRO A 29 -5.60 -7.83 3.15
N GLN A 30 -4.59 -7.47 2.34
CA GLN A 30 -4.49 -6.12 1.79
C GLN A 30 -5.34 -5.97 0.51
N THR A 31 -5.91 -4.79 0.33
CA THR A 31 -6.51 -4.36 -0.93
C THR A 31 -5.46 -3.66 -1.77
N CYS A 32 -5.18 -4.16 -2.98
CA CYS A 32 -4.21 -3.55 -3.88
C CYS A 32 -4.68 -2.17 -4.36
N VAL A 33 -3.78 -1.18 -4.36
CA VAL A 33 -4.10 0.21 -4.69
C VAL A 33 -3.12 0.82 -5.68
N THR A 34 -3.66 1.69 -6.54
CA THR A 34 -2.89 2.74 -7.22
C THR A 34 -3.09 4.03 -6.43
N LEU A 35 -2.01 4.73 -6.09
CA LEU A 35 -2.07 5.95 -5.30
C LEU A 35 -1.54 7.14 -6.11
N SER A 36 -2.32 8.22 -6.14
CA SER A 36 -1.88 9.53 -6.60
C SER A 36 -1.53 10.43 -5.42
N TRP A 37 -0.34 11.01 -5.40
CA TRP A 37 0.14 11.93 -4.35
C TRP A 37 1.17 12.90 -4.91
N ARG A 38 1.01 14.22 -4.71
CA ARG A 38 1.95 15.26 -5.19
C ARG A 38 2.35 15.11 -6.66
N ARG A 39 1.37 14.81 -7.53
CA ARG A 39 1.53 14.52 -8.98
C ARG A 39 2.31 13.24 -9.31
N GLY A 40 2.70 12.47 -8.31
CA GLY A 40 3.31 11.16 -8.46
C GLY A 40 2.28 10.03 -8.46
N LEU A 41 2.62 8.94 -9.14
CA LEU A 41 1.89 7.69 -9.13
C LEU A 41 2.68 6.62 -8.39
N TYR A 42 1.99 5.90 -7.51
CA TYR A 42 2.53 4.85 -6.68
C TYR A 42 1.62 3.63 -6.73
N VAL A 43 2.14 2.48 -6.35
CA VAL A 43 1.38 1.24 -6.18
C VAL A 43 1.64 0.67 -4.80
N GLY A 44 0.68 -0.08 -4.28
CA GLY A 44 0.83 -0.74 -3.00
C GLY A 44 -0.44 -1.41 -2.54
N GLY A 45 -0.63 -1.48 -1.23
CA GLY A 45 -1.82 -2.07 -0.61
C GLY A 45 -2.31 -1.24 0.58
N ILE A 46 -3.61 -1.26 0.82
CA ILE A 46 -4.22 -0.75 2.04
C ILE A 46 -4.83 -1.87 2.87
N GLN A 47 -4.88 -1.67 4.17
CA GLN A 47 -5.39 -2.64 5.12
C GLN A 47 -6.11 -1.90 6.26
N GLU A 48 -7.32 -2.31 6.59
CA GLU A 48 -7.99 -1.81 7.80
C GLU A 48 -7.30 -2.40 9.03
N ILE A 49 -6.92 -1.57 9.98
CA ILE A 49 -6.10 -1.98 11.13
C ILE A 49 -6.81 -1.93 12.48
N ALA A 50 -7.87 -1.13 12.59
CA ALA A 50 -8.64 -0.97 13.82
C ALA A 50 -10.16 -0.93 13.55
N PRO A 51 -10.71 -1.93 12.83
CA PRO A 51 -12.12 -1.94 12.43
C PRO A 51 -13.09 -1.92 13.61
N GLU A 52 -12.68 -2.36 14.81
CA GLU A 52 -13.49 -2.27 16.04
C GLU A 52 -13.70 -0.84 16.53
N TYR A 53 -12.79 0.08 16.20
CA TYR A 53 -12.86 1.49 16.60
C TYR A 53 -13.32 2.34 15.43
N SER A 54 -12.68 2.19 14.28
CA SER A 54 -13.01 2.90 13.05
C SER A 54 -12.47 2.17 11.83
N SER A 55 -13.36 1.78 10.92
CA SER A 55 -13.00 1.20 9.60
C SER A 55 -12.29 2.20 8.68
N GLU A 56 -12.21 3.48 9.06
CA GLU A 56 -11.47 4.49 8.31
C GLU A 56 -9.96 4.43 8.58
N ILE A 57 -9.52 3.80 9.67
CA ILE A 57 -8.09 3.72 10.01
C ILE A 57 -7.45 2.60 9.19
N VAL A 58 -6.53 2.99 8.31
CA VAL A 58 -5.86 2.07 7.39
C VAL A 58 -4.34 2.17 7.51
N LEU A 59 -3.68 1.03 7.33
CA LEU A 59 -2.26 0.94 7.00
C LEU A 59 -2.11 0.97 5.48
N LEU A 60 -1.47 2.00 4.97
CA LEU A 60 -1.00 2.10 3.60
C LEU A 60 0.43 1.54 3.54
N SER A 61 0.64 0.54 2.68
CA SER A 61 1.94 0.17 2.16
C SER A 61 2.05 0.65 0.71
N LYS A 62 3.17 1.27 0.32
CA LYS A 62 3.36 1.75 -1.05
C LYS A 62 4.82 1.64 -1.52
N SER A 63 5.01 1.74 -2.83
CA SER A 63 6.33 1.93 -3.42
C SER A 63 7.04 3.14 -2.80
N ASP A 64 8.33 2.98 -2.53
CA ASP A 64 9.18 4.03 -1.97
C ASP A 64 9.38 5.20 -2.96
N ARG A 65 9.39 4.87 -4.25
CA ARG A 65 9.53 5.83 -5.36
C ARG A 65 8.27 5.88 -6.20
N GLN A 66 8.08 7.04 -6.84
CA GLN A 66 7.13 7.21 -7.91
C GLN A 66 7.46 6.25 -9.06
N LEU A 67 6.44 5.65 -9.65
CA LEU A 67 6.59 4.79 -10.82
C LEU A 67 6.33 5.57 -12.13
N PRO A 68 6.98 5.16 -13.24
CA PRO A 68 6.67 5.68 -14.56
C PRO A 68 5.20 5.40 -14.94
N GLY A 69 4.56 6.34 -15.64
CA GLY A 69 3.17 6.19 -16.09
C GLY A 69 2.94 4.93 -16.92
N LEU A 70 3.85 4.61 -17.84
CA LEU A 70 3.78 3.39 -18.68
C LEU A 70 3.82 2.10 -17.85
N LEU A 71 4.54 2.08 -16.73
CA LEU A 71 4.53 0.94 -15.82
C LEU A 71 3.19 0.81 -15.10
N ILE A 72 2.64 1.94 -14.62
CA ILE A 72 1.31 1.96 -13.99
C ILE A 72 0.22 1.48 -14.96
N GLU A 73 0.26 1.95 -16.22
CA GLU A 73 -0.67 1.50 -17.27
C GLU A 73 -0.54 0.00 -17.52
N SER A 74 0.69 -0.53 -17.57
CA SER A 74 0.94 -1.97 -17.72
C SER A 74 0.39 -2.77 -16.54
N ILE A 75 0.58 -2.28 -15.31
CA ILE A 75 0.02 -2.90 -14.09
C ILE A 75 -1.51 -2.88 -14.12
N LYS A 76 -2.14 -1.76 -14.50
CA LYS A 76 -3.59 -1.62 -14.63
C LYS A 76 -4.19 -2.49 -15.74
N ARG A 77 -3.46 -2.66 -16.84
CA ARG A 77 -3.89 -3.52 -17.96
C ARG A 77 -3.88 -4.99 -17.58
N LEU A 78 -2.88 -5.42 -16.81
CA LEU A 78 -2.70 -6.83 -16.43
C LEU A 78 -3.49 -7.22 -15.16
N GLY A 79 -3.71 -6.29 -14.22
CA GLY A 79 -4.44 -6.51 -12.98
C GLY A 79 -5.80 -5.80 -12.98
N THR A 80 -6.89 -6.56 -12.86
CA THR A 80 -8.25 -6.06 -13.08
C THR A 80 -8.93 -5.43 -11.86
N GLU A 81 -8.40 -5.60 -10.65
CA GLU A 81 -9.08 -5.19 -9.40
C GLU A 81 -8.15 -4.40 -8.48
N ARG A 82 -7.98 -3.11 -8.78
CA ARG A 82 -7.18 -2.18 -7.97
C ARG A 82 -8.02 -0.97 -7.58
N LEU A 83 -7.92 -0.59 -6.32
CA LEU A 83 -8.54 0.62 -5.82
C LEU A 83 -7.69 1.83 -6.21
N GLU A 84 -8.30 2.85 -6.79
CA GLU A 84 -7.64 4.12 -7.08
C GLU A 84 -7.80 5.06 -5.88
N LEU A 85 -6.68 5.50 -5.32
CA LEU A 85 -6.63 6.40 -4.17
C LEU A 85 -5.97 7.74 -4.53
N LEU A 86 -6.46 8.79 -3.89
CA LEU A 86 -5.86 10.12 -3.90
C LEU A 86 -5.46 10.51 -2.48
N ALA A 87 -4.16 10.73 -2.25
CA ALA A 87 -3.70 11.28 -0.98
C ALA A 87 -3.74 12.81 -1.00
N ASP A 88 -4.12 13.39 0.14
CA ASP A 88 -3.98 14.82 0.39
C ASP A 88 -2.49 15.24 0.29
N ASP A 89 -2.22 16.35 -0.39
CA ASP A 89 -0.85 16.83 -0.62
C ASP A 89 -0.16 17.32 0.67
N SER A 90 -0.93 17.62 1.72
CA SER A 90 -0.43 17.97 3.06
C SER A 90 0.18 16.78 3.81
N LEU A 91 -0.14 15.55 3.42
CA LEU A 91 0.46 14.34 4.02
C LEU A 91 1.95 14.25 3.70
N ASP A 92 2.73 13.75 4.66
CA ASP A 92 4.10 13.30 4.44
C ASP A 92 4.12 11.78 4.23
N LEU A 93 4.09 11.35 2.97
CA LEU A 93 4.12 9.94 2.59
C LEU A 93 5.52 9.48 2.16
N ASN A 94 6.58 10.09 2.70
CA ASN A 94 7.94 9.61 2.48
C ASN A 94 8.16 8.26 3.19
N GLY A 95 8.65 7.25 2.46
CA GLY A 95 8.79 5.87 2.97
C GLY A 95 7.65 4.95 2.51
N ARG A 96 7.63 3.73 3.07
CA ARG A 96 6.78 2.63 2.58
C ARG A 96 5.48 2.46 3.35
N PHE A 97 5.48 2.65 4.68
CA PHE A 97 4.36 2.33 5.56
C PHE A 97 3.82 3.59 6.23
N HIS A 98 2.50 3.75 6.23
CA HIS A 98 1.81 4.93 6.75
C HIS A 98 0.48 4.51 7.39
N ILE A 99 0.18 5.01 8.58
CA ILE A 99 -1.16 4.87 9.18
C ILE A 99 -1.93 6.16 8.89
N LEU A 100 -3.07 6.02 8.22
CA LEU A 100 -3.83 7.14 7.68
C LEU A 100 -5.33 6.91 7.89
N ARG A 101 -6.08 7.98 7.69
CA ARG A 101 -7.53 7.90 7.58
C ARG A 101 -7.94 7.82 6.12
N ARG A 102 -8.79 6.86 5.79
CA ARG A 102 -9.38 6.69 4.46
C ARG A 102 -10.84 7.13 4.46
N LEU A 103 -11.16 8.05 3.56
CA LEU A 103 -12.52 8.49 3.26
C LEU A 103 -12.84 8.14 1.81
N GLU A 104 -13.57 7.04 1.60
CA GLU A 104 -13.85 6.48 0.26
C GLU A 104 -12.58 6.20 -0.56
N ASN A 105 -12.24 7.08 -1.49
CA ASN A 105 -11.05 7.02 -2.34
C ASN A 105 -9.97 8.04 -1.95
N LYS A 106 -10.11 8.74 -0.82
CA LYS A 106 -9.17 9.74 -0.34
C LYS A 106 -8.41 9.26 0.89
N LEU A 107 -7.12 9.56 0.94
CA LEU A 107 -6.30 9.40 2.13
C LEU A 107 -6.02 10.78 2.72
N VAL A 108 -6.30 10.93 4.01
CA VAL A 108 -6.16 12.17 4.78
C VAL A 108 -5.51 11.87 6.14
N SER A 109 -5.12 12.92 6.86
CA SER A 109 -4.62 12.79 8.23
C SER A 109 -5.69 12.17 9.13
N MET A 110 -5.24 11.36 10.10
CA MET A 110 -6.10 10.89 11.18
C MET A 110 -6.67 12.05 11.99
N THR A 111 -7.86 11.84 12.57
CA THR A 111 -8.36 12.78 13.58
C THR A 111 -7.51 12.68 14.87
N PRO A 112 -7.57 13.69 15.76
CA PRO A 112 -6.90 13.60 17.06
C PRO A 112 -7.28 12.33 17.83
N GLU A 113 -8.55 11.94 17.83
CA GLU A 113 -9.07 10.77 18.54
C GLU A 113 -8.55 9.46 17.94
N GLN A 114 -8.48 9.38 16.61
CA GLN A 114 -7.88 8.23 15.92
C GLN A 114 -6.37 8.12 16.20
N THR A 115 -5.69 9.27 16.27
CA THR A 115 -4.26 9.34 16.58
C THR A 115 -3.98 8.88 18.00
N GLU A 116 -4.78 9.34 18.97
CA GLU A 116 -4.71 8.91 20.37
C GLU A 116 -4.97 7.41 20.50
N TYR A 117 -6.02 6.89 19.85
CA TYR A 117 -6.31 5.46 19.85
C TYR A 117 -5.14 4.61 19.36
N ILE A 118 -4.50 4.98 18.25
CA ILE A 118 -3.35 4.23 17.70
C ILE A 118 -2.12 4.34 18.60
N ALA A 119 -1.92 5.47 19.29
CA ALA A 119 -0.83 5.62 20.25
C ALA A 119 -1.01 4.73 21.48
N GLU A 120 -2.26 4.55 21.94
CA GLU A 120 -2.61 3.67 23.06
C GLU A 120 -2.64 2.18 22.68
N ASN A 121 -2.85 1.89 21.39
CA ASN A 121 -2.97 0.54 20.84
C ASN A 121 -1.94 0.34 19.70
N PRO A 122 -0.63 0.33 20.01
CA PRO A 122 0.41 0.25 19.00
C PRO A 122 0.30 -1.05 18.20
N LEU A 123 0.47 -0.95 16.89
CA LEU A 123 0.57 -2.12 16.02
C LEU A 123 1.94 -2.78 16.18
N GLU A 124 1.96 -4.09 16.43
CA GLU A 124 3.17 -4.88 16.21
C GLU A 124 3.25 -5.25 14.73
N ILE A 125 4.18 -4.58 14.05
CA ILE A 125 4.58 -4.93 12.68
C ILE A 125 5.71 -5.93 12.83
N ASP A 126 5.39 -7.21 12.69
CA ASP A 126 6.40 -8.24 12.79
C ASP A 126 7.22 -8.31 11.49
N GLU A 127 8.43 -7.74 11.54
CA GLU A 127 9.41 -7.78 10.44
C GLU A 127 10.29 -9.06 10.48
N LEU A 128 9.99 -10.06 11.34
CA LEU A 128 10.89 -11.18 11.71
C LEU A 128 11.48 -12.07 10.59
N ASN A 129 11.26 -11.81 9.30
CA ASN A 129 11.99 -12.51 8.22
C ASN A 129 12.60 -11.59 7.14
N SER A 130 12.60 -10.28 7.33
CA SER A 130 13.05 -9.29 6.32
C SER A 130 14.58 -9.30 6.07
N ILE A 131 15.38 -9.92 6.94
CA ILE A 131 16.84 -9.98 6.79
C ILE A 131 17.28 -11.00 5.72
N GLU A 132 16.50 -12.06 5.47
CA GLU A 132 16.88 -13.12 4.51
C GLU A 132 16.05 -13.13 3.21
N ASN A 133 14.90 -12.45 3.17
CA ASN A 133 14.05 -12.40 1.97
C ASN A 133 13.37 -11.04 1.79
N PRO A 134 13.72 -10.26 0.74
CA PRO A 134 13.17 -8.93 0.51
C PRO A 134 11.67 -8.92 0.13
N ASN A 135 11.04 -10.10 0.02
CA ASN A 135 9.62 -10.26 -0.28
C ASN A 135 8.77 -10.64 0.94
N VAL A 136 9.29 -10.49 2.16
CA VAL A 136 8.51 -10.72 3.38
C VAL A 136 7.65 -9.50 3.66
N TYR A 137 6.34 -9.72 3.68
CA TYR A 137 5.35 -8.70 4.01
C TYR A 137 5.09 -8.68 5.51
N PRO A 138 4.93 -7.49 6.10
CA PRO A 138 4.64 -7.38 7.51
C PRO A 138 3.33 -8.11 7.84
N ARG A 139 3.39 -8.97 8.86
CA ARG A 139 2.19 -9.51 9.49
C ARG A 139 1.87 -8.63 10.69
N MET A 140 0.61 -8.20 10.77
CA MET A 140 0.14 -7.52 11.98
C MET A 140 -0.19 -8.58 13.02
N ILE A 141 0.42 -8.45 14.18
CA ILE A 141 0.10 -9.24 15.36
C ILE A 141 -0.51 -8.27 16.37
N ARG A 142 -1.62 -8.65 17.02
CA ARG A 142 -2.14 -7.86 18.13
C ARG A 142 -1.25 -8.12 19.35
N ALA A 143 -0.75 -7.05 19.97
CA ALA A 143 -0.09 -7.09 21.27
C ALA A 143 -1.04 -7.58 22.37
#